data_AF-T1XKX8-F1
#
_entry.id   AF-T1XKX8-F1
#
_cell.length_a   1.000
_cell.length_b   1.000
_cell.length_c   1.000
_cell.angle_alpha   90.00
_cell.angle_beta   90.00
_cell.angle_gamma   90.00
#
_symmetry.space_group_name_H-M   'P 1'
#
loop_
_entity.id
_entity.type
_entity.pdbx_description
1 polymer ?
#
loop_
_entity_poly.entity_id
_entity_poly.type
_entity_poly.pdbx_seq_one_letter_code
_entity_poly.pdbx_strand_id
1 'polypeptide(L)'
;MFEILYRLSRAKLPVTVAGPRQIEKIRRLDAAGYIRAFIPASHVDCDNCLRQDPATVLDITPLGRSILSRGSEAKGISTMHRVSVFARHRDRSSGPSR
;
A
#
# COMPACT_ATOMS: atom_id res chain seq x y z
N MET A 1 6.25 -6.55 -2.47
CA MET A 1 4.85 -6.87 -2.06
C MET A 1 3.94 -5.66 -2.26
N PHE A 2 4.30 -4.51 -1.69
CA PHE A 2 3.55 -3.24 -1.80
C PHE A 2 3.31 -2.74 -3.23
N GLU A 3 4.27 -2.89 -4.14
CA GLU A 3 4.11 -2.42 -5.53
C GLU A 3 2.92 -3.07 -6.25
N ILE A 4 2.68 -4.37 -6.03
CA ILE A 4 1.55 -5.08 -6.65
C ILE A 4 0.24 -4.65 -6.04
N LEU A 5 0.18 -4.52 -4.72
CA LEU A 5 -1.01 -4.02 -4.03
C LEU A 5 -1.39 -2.61 -4.52
N TYR A 6 -0.39 -1.74 -4.72
CA TYR A 6 -0.58 -0.39 -5.27
C TYR A 6 -1.04 -0.41 -6.73
N ARG A 7 -0.50 -1.32 -7.55
CA ARG A 7 -0.97 -1.48 -8.94
C ARG A 7 -2.41 -1.98 -8.99
N LEU A 8 -2.77 -2.94 -8.15
CA LEU A 8 -4.13 -3.45 -8.03
C LEU A 8 -5.11 -2.36 -7.57
N SER A 9 -4.70 -1.45 -6.68
CA SER A 9 -5.57 -0.36 -6.21
C SER A 9 -5.86 0.71 -7.26
N ARG A 10 -5.09 0.74 -8.35
CA ARG A 10 -5.29 1.65 -9.48
C ARG A 10 -6.00 0.98 -10.66
N ALA A 11 -6.15 -0.34 -10.63
CA ALA A 11 -6.86 -1.08 -11.67
C ALA A 11 -8.37 -1.09 -11.38
N LYS A 12 -9.18 -1.31 -12.43
CA LYS A 12 -10.59 -1.66 -12.27
C LYS A 12 -10.68 -3.15 -11.95
N LEU A 13 -11.25 -3.48 -10.80
CA LEU A 13 -11.47 -4.87 -10.39
C LEU A 13 -12.79 -5.40 -11.00
N PRO A 14 -12.90 -6.72 -11.25
CA PRO A 14 -11.90 -7.75 -11.01
C PRO A 14 -10.72 -7.76 -12.01
N VAL A 15 -9.55 -8.25 -11.59
CA VAL A 15 -8.35 -8.36 -12.43
C VAL A 15 -7.84 -9.80 -12.47
N THR A 16 -7.62 -10.33 -13.67
CA THR A 16 -6.99 -11.63 -13.89
C THR A 16 -5.46 -11.51 -13.95
N VAL A 17 -4.79 -12.46 -13.29
CA VAL A 17 -3.34 -12.50 -13.13
C VAL A 17 -2.85 -13.89 -13.47
N ALA A 18 -2.06 -14.00 -14.54
CA ALA A 18 -1.50 -15.24 -15.02
C ALA A 18 0.00 -15.37 -14.70
N GLY A 19 0.48 -16.61 -14.68
CA GLY A 19 1.89 -16.94 -14.53
C GLY A 19 2.28 -17.25 -13.07
N PRO A 20 3.11 -18.29 -12.85
CA PRO A 20 3.33 -18.85 -11.52
C PRO A 20 3.93 -17.85 -10.54
N ARG A 21 4.91 -17.03 -10.99
CA ARG A 21 5.54 -16.00 -10.14
C ARG A 21 4.59 -14.86 -9.77
N GLN A 22 3.57 -14.57 -10.59
CA GLN A 22 2.59 -13.54 -10.28
C GLN A 22 1.51 -14.08 -9.37
N ILE A 23 0.99 -15.28 -9.67
CA ILE A 23 0.02 -15.99 -8.84
C ILE A 23 0.55 -16.18 -7.42
N GLU A 24 1.84 -16.49 -7.26
CA GLU A 24 2.43 -16.63 -5.93
C GLU A 24 2.50 -15.30 -5.14
N LYS A 25 2.59 -14.17 -5.84
CA LYS A 25 2.50 -12.85 -5.18
C LYS A 25 1.07 -12.54 -4.77
N ILE A 26 0.07 -12.93 -5.58
CA ILE A 26 -1.35 -12.84 -5.23
C ILE A 26 -1.66 -13.71 -4.02
N ARG A 27 -1.16 -14.95 -3.99
CA ARG A 27 -1.30 -15.88 -2.85
C ARG A 27 -0.78 -15.28 -1.55
N ARG A 28 0.39 -14.64 -1.58
CA ARG A 28 0.94 -13.96 -0.39
C ARG A 28 0.11 -12.75 0.06
N LEU A 29 -0.42 -11.96 -0.87
CA LEU A 29 -1.28 -10.82 -0.52
C LEU A 29 -2.63 -11.26 0.05
N ASP A 30 -3.20 -12.33 -0.50
CA ASP A 30 -4.45 -12.94 -0.03
C ASP A 30 -4.27 -13.57 1.35
N ALA A 31 -3.20 -14.36 1.55
CA ALA A 31 -2.84 -14.93 2.85
C ALA A 31 -2.54 -13.86 3.93
N ALA A 32 -2.03 -12.70 3.54
CA ALA A 32 -1.85 -11.56 4.43
C ALA A 32 -3.14 -10.77 4.71
N GLY A 33 -4.26 -11.12 4.06
CA GLY A 33 -5.56 -10.48 4.22
C GLY A 33 -5.68 -9.11 3.56
N TYR A 34 -4.78 -8.75 2.64
CA TYR A 34 -4.79 -7.43 1.98
C TYR A 34 -5.71 -7.36 0.77
N ILE A 35 -5.98 -8.50 0.15
CA ILE A 35 -6.87 -8.64 -0.99
C ILE A 35 -7.80 -9.82 -0.77
N ARG A 36 -8.84 -9.90 -1.59
CA ARG A 36 -9.66 -11.10 -1.76
C ARG A 36 -9.46 -11.63 -3.17
N ALA A 37 -8.90 -12.82 -3.30
CA ALA A 37 -8.62 -13.43 -4.60
C ALA A 37 -9.21 -14.84 -4.73
N PHE A 38 -9.58 -15.19 -5.96
CA PHE A 38 -9.81 -16.58 -6.36
C PHE A 38 -8.52 -17.10 -6.99
N ILE A 39 -7.92 -18.14 -6.42
CA ILE A 39 -6.66 -18.73 -6.88
C ILE A 39 -6.89 -20.20 -7.21
N PRO A 40 -6.99 -20.57 -8.50
CA PRO A 40 -7.14 -21.96 -8.91
C PRO A 40 -6.00 -22.84 -8.40
N ALA A 41 -6.27 -24.11 -8.12
CA ALA A 41 -5.20 -25.07 -7.85
C ALA A 41 -4.39 -25.34 -9.13
N SER A 42 -3.09 -25.63 -8.98
CA SER A 42 -2.29 -26.14 -10.09
C SER A 42 -2.76 -27.54 -10.48
N HIS A 43 -2.80 -27.83 -11.78
CA HIS A 43 -3.16 -29.12 -12.33
C HIS A 43 -2.08 -29.59 -13.32
N VAL A 44 -1.99 -30.89 -13.53
CA VAL A 44 -1.15 -31.48 -14.57
C VAL A 44 -2.04 -31.65 -15.80
N ASP A 45 -1.60 -31.10 -16.94
CA ASP A 45 -2.32 -31.18 -18.20
C ASP A 45 -1.94 -32.46 -18.98
N CYS A 46 -2.63 -32.75 -20.09
CA CYS A 46 -2.46 -33.95 -20.91
C CYS A 46 -1.04 -34.11 -21.49
N ASP A 47 -0.28 -33.02 -21.58
CA ASP A 47 1.13 -33.00 -22.01
C ASP A 47 2.11 -33.17 -20.84
N ASN A 48 1.63 -33.63 -19.68
CA ASN A 48 2.40 -33.81 -18.44
C ASN A 48 3.05 -32.51 -17.91
N CYS A 49 2.62 -31.34 -18.39
CA CYS A 49 3.11 -30.06 -17.90
C CYS A 49 2.25 -29.55 -16.74
N LEU A 50 2.90 -29.03 -15.68
CA LEU A 50 2.22 -28.36 -14.58
C LEU A 50 1.69 -27.01 -15.04
N ARG A 51 0.37 -26.85 -15.10
CA ARG A 51 -0.32 -25.60 -15.44
C ARG A 51 -1.17 -25.12 -14.27
N GLN A 52 -1.44 -23.83 -14.27
CA GLN A 52 -2.32 -23.22 -13.30
C GLN A 52 -3.11 -22.12 -13.99
N ASP A 53 -4.43 -22.20 -13.86
CA ASP A 53 -5.31 -21.18 -14.41
C ASP A 53 -5.03 -19.82 -13.75
N PRO A 54 -5.31 -18.71 -14.47
CA PRO A 54 -5.12 -17.37 -13.93
C PRO A 54 -5.86 -17.17 -12.61
N ALA A 55 -5.21 -16.52 -11.64
CA ALA A 55 -5.87 -16.05 -10.44
C ALA A 55 -6.69 -14.79 -10.72
N THR A 56 -7.80 -14.60 -10.01
CA THR A 56 -8.66 -13.43 -10.15
C THR A 56 -8.68 -12.64 -8.84
N VAL A 57 -8.20 -11.41 -8.85
CA VAL A 57 -8.35 -10.49 -7.73
C VAL A 57 -9.73 -9.86 -7.80
N LEU A 58 -10.53 -10.09 -6.76
CA LEU A 58 -11.91 -9.64 -6.69
C LEU A 58 -12.01 -8.26 -6.03
N ASP A 59 -11.30 -8.08 -4.91
CA ASP A 59 -11.35 -6.85 -4.12
C ASP A 59 -10.04 -6.59 -3.37
N ILE A 60 -9.86 -5.32 -2.96
CA ILE A 60 -8.87 -4.92 -1.94
C ILE A 60 -9.61 -4.72 -0.62
N THR A 61 -9.16 -5.41 0.42
CA THR A 61 -9.77 -5.36 1.74
C THR A 61 -9.52 -4.01 2.43
N PRO A 62 -10.29 -3.66 3.48
CA PRO A 62 -10.01 -2.48 4.29
C PRO A 62 -8.57 -2.46 4.85
N LEU A 63 -8.04 -3.62 5.23
CA LEU A 63 -6.65 -3.75 5.71
C LEU A 63 -5.64 -3.40 4.60
N GLY A 64 -5.83 -3.92 3.39
CA GLY A 64 -5.00 -3.59 2.24
C GLY A 64 -5.01 -2.09 1.92
N ARG A 65 -6.18 -1.45 2.00
CA ARG A 65 -6.32 0.01 1.81
C ARG A 65 -5.59 0.81 2.89
N SER A 66 -5.73 0.44 4.16
CA SER A 66 -5.04 1.10 5.27
C SER A 66 -3.52 1.08 5.12
N ILE A 67 -2.98 -0.04 4.62
CA ILE A 67 -1.54 -0.18 4.35
C ILE A 67 -1.08 0.69 3.18
N LEU A 68 -1.91 0.83 2.14
CA LEU A 68 -1.64 1.74 1.02
C LEU A 68 -1.59 3.20 1.50
N SER A 69 -2.52 3.60 2.37
CA SER A 69 -2.57 4.95 2.96
C SER A 69 -1.33 5.26 3.82
N ARG A 70 -0.91 4.31 4.68
CA ARG A 70 0.32 4.45 5.49
C ARG A 70 1.59 4.50 4.66
N GLY A 71 1.63 3.73 3.57
CA GLY A 71 2.75 3.74 2.62
C GLY A 71 2.92 5.06 1.88
N SER A 72 1.82 5.79 1.63
CA SER A 72 1.86 7.14 1.04
C SER A 72 2.28 8.23 2.03
N GLU A 73 2.02 8.08 3.34
CA GLU A 73 2.45 9.04 4.36
C GLU A 73 3.96 9.02 4.59
N ALA A 74 4.60 7.84 4.52
CA ALA A 74 6.05 7.71 4.62
C ALA A 74 6.82 8.37 3.45
N LYS A 75 6.14 8.67 2.32
CA LYS A 75 6.72 9.37 1.17
C LYS A 75 6.35 10.87 1.11
N GLY A 76 5.47 11.32 2.00
CA GLY A 76 4.99 12.70 2.10
C GLY A 76 5.64 13.53 3.23
N ILE A 77 6.47 12.92 4.10
CA ILE A 77 7.22 13.65 5.14
C ILE A 77 8.59 14.15 4.65
N SER A 78 8.57 14.89 3.55
CA SER A 78 9.62 15.86 3.23
C SER A 78 8.89 17.10 2.72
N THR A 79 9.25 18.28 3.23
CA THR A 79 8.68 19.61 2.88
C THR A 79 7.59 20.18 3.81
N MET A 80 7.55 19.86 5.11
CA MET A 80 6.81 20.74 6.04
C MET A 80 7.32 20.73 7.49
N HIS A 81 8.55 21.19 7.69
CA HIS A 81 8.89 21.90 8.94
C HIS A 81 9.39 23.30 8.56
N ARG A 82 8.44 24.21 8.33
CA ARG A 82 8.72 25.66 8.37
C ARG A 82 9.15 25.98 9.79
N VAL A 83 10.43 26.29 9.93
CA VAL A 83 11.02 26.96 11.08
C VAL A 83 10.16 28.18 11.41
N SER A 84 9.47 28.15 12.55
CA SER A 84 8.91 29.34 13.18
C SER A 84 9.63 29.50 14.51
N VAL A 85 10.82 30.10 14.45
CA VAL A 85 11.53 30.59 15.63
C VAL A 85 10.73 31.77 16.17
N PHE A 86 9.95 31.51 17.21
CA PHE A 86 9.36 32.57 18.03
C PHE A 86 10.47 33.18 18.88
N ALA A 87 11.08 34.26 18.40
CA ALA A 87 11.96 35.10 19.19
C ALA A 87 11.12 35.80 20.28
N ARG A 88 11.13 35.26 21.50
CA ARG A 88 10.64 35.98 22.69
C ARG A 88 11.74 36.89 23.20
N HIS A 89 11.81 38.12 22.69
CA HIS A 89 12.58 39.17 23.35
C HIS A 89 11.76 39.67 24.55
N ARG A 90 12.14 39.20 25.74
CA ARG A 90 11.86 39.91 26.99
C ARG A 90 12.82 41.09 27.01
N ASP A 91 12.31 42.30 26.97
CA ASP A 91 13.00 43.41 27.60
C ASP A 91 12.10 44.07 28.64
N ARG A 92 12.68 44.17 29.82
CA ARG A 92 12.09 44.58 31.09
C ARG A 92 12.98 45.70 31.59
N SER A 93 12.56 46.95 31.51
CA SER A 93 13.06 48.04 32.38
C SER A 93 12.24 49.31 32.13
N SER A 94 11.48 49.79 33.12
CA SER A 94 11.84 50.96 33.96
C SER A 94 11.37 52.28 33.32
N GLY A 95 10.52 53.14 33.88
CA GLY A 95 9.80 53.26 35.14
C GLY A 95 8.76 54.41 35.01
N PRO A 96 8.01 54.80 36.05
CA PRO A 96 7.01 55.85 35.96
C PRO A 96 7.61 57.22 36.30
N SER A 97 7.18 58.29 35.63
CA SER A 97 7.38 59.66 36.12
C SER A 97 6.37 60.65 35.52
N ARG A 98 5.48 61.08 36.43
CA ARG A 98 4.65 62.31 36.50
C ARG A 98 3.52 62.52 35.51
#